data_AF-A0AAD9YQU5-F1
#
_entry.id   AF-A0AAD9YQU5-F1
#
_cell.length_a   1.000
_cell.length_b   1.000
_cell.length_c   1.000
_cell.angle_alpha   90.00
_cell.angle_beta   90.00
_cell.angle_gamma   90.00
#
_symmetry.space_group_name_H-M   'P 1'
#
loop_
_entity.id
_entity.type
_entity.pdbx_description
1 polymer ?
#
loop_
_entity_poly.entity_id
_entity_poly.type
_entity_poly.pdbx_seq_one_letter_code
_entity_poly.pdbx_strand_id
1 'polypeptide(L)'
;HGDFEQYHQRFNHSEALLTCSCGEAKGVDHLVYCRKTLVRRQQWPTLYPFSRQEPIGPIGSLERYFKGLITDSEGFQAFLDVTDFFQKICPRY
;
A
#
# COMPACT_ATOMS: atom_id res chain seq x y z
N HIS A 1 -37.94 1.24 11.48
CA HIS A 1 -37.00 0.17 11.17
C HIS A 1 -36.78 0.21 9.67
N GLY A 2 -35.81 1.01 9.23
CA GLY A 2 -35.56 1.25 7.81
C GLY A 2 -34.71 0.13 7.21
N ASP A 3 -35.17 -0.38 6.07
CA ASP A 3 -34.50 -1.34 5.20
C ASP A 3 -33.02 -0.99 4.97
N PHE A 4 -32.14 -1.71 5.68
CA PHE A 4 -30.69 -1.69 5.43
C PHE A 4 -30.29 -2.62 4.26
N GLU A 5 -31.27 -3.16 3.50
CA GLU A 5 -31.01 -4.12 2.42
C GLU A 5 -30.50 -3.45 1.12
N GLN A 6 -30.71 -2.15 0.94
CA GLN A 6 -30.23 -1.42 -0.26
C GLN A 6 -28.78 -0.91 -0.17
N TYR A 7 -28.10 -1.02 0.97
CA TYR A 7 -26.69 -0.61 1.04
C TYR A 7 -25.74 -1.69 0.48
N HIS A 8 -26.16 -2.95 0.42
CA HIS A 8 -25.31 -4.06 -0.05
C HIS A 8 -25.16 -4.15 -1.59
N GLN A 9 -25.75 -3.23 -2.35
CA GLN A 9 -25.62 -3.23 -3.82
C GLN A 9 -24.48 -2.36 -4.37
N ARG A 10 -23.68 -1.68 -3.53
CA ARG A 10 -22.55 -0.84 -4.02
C ARG A 10 -21.19 -1.54 -4.09
N PHE A 11 -21.04 -2.77 -3.60
CA PHE A 11 -19.73 -3.44 -3.54
C PHE A 11 -19.71 -4.83 -4.19
N ASN A 12 -20.67 -5.13 -5.06
CA ASN A 12 -20.63 -6.34 -5.88
C ASN A 12 -19.81 -6.10 -7.16
N HIS A 13 -18.56 -5.64 -7.00
CA HIS A 13 -17.56 -5.75 -8.07
C HIS A 13 -16.98 -7.16 -8.04
N SER A 14 -17.73 -8.08 -8.64
CA SER A 14 -17.47 -9.51 -8.73
C SER A 14 -16.19 -9.90 -9.48
N GLU A 15 -15.39 -8.95 -9.97
CA GLU A 15 -14.15 -9.21 -10.71
C GLU A 15 -13.03 -8.19 -10.40
N ALA A 16 -13.14 -7.43 -9.31
CA ALA A 16 -12.01 -6.61 -8.84
C ALA A 16 -10.97 -7.55 -8.22
N LEU A 17 -10.07 -8.11 -9.05
CA LEU A 17 -8.91 -8.95 -8.70
C LEU A 17 -8.58 -8.85 -7.21
N LEU A 18 -9.22 -9.67 -6.37
CA LEU A 18 -9.05 -9.61 -4.91
C LEU A 18 -7.63 -10.04 -4.53
N THR A 19 -6.90 -10.59 -5.49
CA THR A 19 -5.54 -11.06 -5.40
C THR A 19 -4.60 -10.12 -6.17
N CYS A 20 -3.49 -9.79 -5.52
CA CYS A 20 -2.34 -9.15 -6.16
C CYS A 20 -1.62 -10.16 -7.07
N SER A 21 -0.83 -9.69 -8.04
CA SER A 21 0.02 -10.57 -8.87
C SER A 21 1.09 -11.32 -8.07
N CYS A 22 1.25 -11.03 -6.78
CA CYS A 22 2.07 -11.81 -5.86
C CYS A 22 1.33 -13.01 -5.24
N GLY A 23 0.04 -13.18 -5.53
CA GLY A 23 -0.80 -14.28 -5.04
C GLY A 23 -1.53 -14.02 -3.72
N GLU A 24 -1.32 -12.87 -3.09
CA GLU A 24 -1.94 -12.51 -1.79
C GLU A 24 -3.16 -11.63 -1.98
N ALA A 25 -4.06 -11.62 -0.99
CA ALA A 25 -5.22 -10.73 -0.99
C ALA A 25 -4.79 -9.24 -0.96
N LYS A 26 -5.52 -8.38 -1.69
CA LYS A 26 -5.30 -6.94 -1.68
C LYS A 26 -5.73 -6.34 -0.34
N GLY A 27 -4.76 -6.06 0.53
CA GLY A 27 -4.92 -5.28 1.77
C GLY A 27 -4.46 -3.83 1.61
N VAL A 28 -4.84 -2.95 2.54
CA VAL A 28 -4.40 -1.54 2.56
C VAL A 28 -2.90 -1.41 2.85
N ASP A 29 -2.37 -2.28 3.70
CA ASP A 29 -0.95 -2.39 4.07
C ASP A 29 -0.14 -3.22 3.05
N HIS A 30 -0.82 -3.90 2.11
CA HIS A 30 -0.20 -4.80 1.15
C HIS A 30 0.92 -4.13 0.34
N LEU A 31 0.87 -2.81 0.17
CA LEU A 31 1.90 -2.03 -0.50
C LEU A 31 3.32 -2.28 0.05
N VAL A 32 3.48 -2.36 1.38
CA VAL A 32 4.80 -2.63 2.01
C VAL A 32 4.99 -4.10 2.38
N TYR A 33 3.91 -4.88 2.47
CA TYR A 33 4.00 -6.31 2.77
C TYR A 33 4.06 -7.19 1.52
N CYS A 34 3.85 -6.61 0.33
CA CYS A 34 3.88 -7.36 -0.92
C CYS A 34 5.27 -7.93 -1.18
N ARG A 35 5.34 -9.26 -1.33
CA ARG A 35 6.59 -9.97 -1.62
C ARG A 35 7.37 -9.38 -2.80
N LYS A 36 6.68 -8.92 -3.86
CA LYS A 36 7.33 -8.32 -5.04
C LYS A 36 8.00 -6.97 -4.73
N THR A 37 7.41 -6.18 -3.84
CA THR A 37 8.02 -4.91 -3.40
C THR A 37 9.16 -5.16 -2.40
N LEU A 38 9.00 -6.14 -1.51
CA LEU A 38 9.98 -6.49 -0.49
C LEU A 38 11.31 -6.97 -1.07
N VAL A 39 11.29 -7.65 -2.22
CA VAL A 39 12.53 -8.01 -2.94
C VAL A 39 13.36 -6.77 -3.31
N ARG A 40 12.71 -5.63 -3.53
CA ARG A 40 13.35 -4.35 -3.87
C ARG A 40 13.41 -3.38 -2.68
N ARG A 41 13.25 -3.88 -1.45
CA ARG A 41 13.16 -3.06 -0.24
C ARG A 41 14.35 -2.12 -0.04
N GLN A 42 15.54 -2.53 -0.45
CA GLN A 42 16.75 -1.69 -0.36
C GLN A 42 16.69 -0.43 -1.24
N GLN A 43 15.81 -0.40 -2.24
CA GLN A 43 15.64 0.73 -3.16
C GLN A 43 14.53 1.69 -2.71
N TRP A 44 13.77 1.33 -1.68
CA TRP A 44 12.70 2.18 -1.17
C TRP A 44 13.26 3.48 -0.59
N PRO A 45 12.54 4.61 -0.71
CA PRO A 45 13.01 5.89 -0.21
C PRO A 45 13.13 5.91 1.32
N THR A 46 14.00 6.76 1.84
CA THR A 46 13.93 7.17 3.25
C THR A 46 12.82 8.20 3.40
N LEU A 47 11.92 7.99 4.36
CA LEU A 47 10.77 8.87 4.60
C LEU A 47 11.09 9.90 5.67
N TYR A 48 10.60 11.13 5.47
CA TYR A 48 10.81 12.26 6.38
C TYR A 48 9.46 12.78 6.87
N PRO A 49 8.81 12.08 7.83
CA PRO A 49 7.52 12.51 8.34
C PRO A 49 7.62 13.92 8.94
N PHE A 50 6.58 14.75 8.76
CA PHE A 50 6.52 16.12 9.28
C PHE A 50 6.63 16.25 10.82
N SER A 51 6.52 15.15 11.54
CA SER A 51 6.73 15.12 12.99
C SER A 51 8.23 15.18 13.30
N ARG A 52 8.64 15.65 14.50
CA ARG A 52 10.06 15.62 14.98
C ARG A 52 10.62 14.20 15.20
N GLN A 53 10.11 13.23 14.45
CA GLN A 53 10.53 11.84 14.50
C GLN A 53 11.76 11.66 13.62
N GLU A 54 12.56 10.66 13.97
CA GLU A 54 13.71 10.27 13.17
C GLU A 54 13.28 9.84 11.76
N PRO A 55 14.12 10.09 10.74
CA PRO A 55 13.88 9.62 9.38
C PRO A 55 13.65 8.10 9.37
N ILE A 56 12.64 7.68 8.62
CA ILE A 56 12.23 6.28 8.58
C ILE A 56 12.87 5.66 7.34
N GLY A 57 14.00 4.99 7.57
CA GLY A 57 14.68 4.24 6.52
C GLY A 57 13.92 2.97 6.11
N PRO A 58 14.22 2.42 4.93
CA PRO A 58 13.52 1.24 4.41
C PRO A 58 13.88 -0.04 5.16
N ILE A 59 15.07 -0.10 5.76
CA ILE A 59 15.55 -1.23 6.57
C ILE A 59 15.12 -0.98 8.03
N GLY A 60 14.02 -1.60 8.45
CA GLY A 60 13.40 -1.36 9.76
C GLY A 60 12.06 -2.09 9.95
N SER A 61 11.21 -1.61 10.84
CA SER A 61 9.85 -2.16 10.98
C SER A 61 8.98 -1.77 9.78
N LEU A 62 8.37 -2.76 9.12
CA LEU A 62 7.44 -2.52 8.01
C LEU A 62 6.21 -1.73 8.46
N GLU A 63 5.73 -1.95 9.68
CA GLU A 63 4.60 -1.21 10.22
C GLU A 63 4.95 0.27 10.41
N ARG A 64 6.14 0.56 10.95
CA ARG A 64 6.64 1.94 11.10
C ARG A 64 6.83 2.60 9.73
N TYR A 65 7.39 1.86 8.78
CA TYR A 65 7.57 2.34 7.41
C TYR A 65 6.23 2.66 6.75
N PHE A 66 5.24 1.76 6.84
CA PHE A 66 3.89 1.99 6.30
C PHE A 66 3.23 3.23 6.91
N LYS A 67 3.28 3.39 8.24
CA LYS A 67 2.74 4.57 8.94
C LYS A 67 3.41 5.86 8.48
N GLY A 68 4.73 5.85 8.25
CA GLY A 68 5.44 6.98 7.67
C GLY A 68 5.01 7.23 6.22
N LEU A 69 4.86 6.17 5.44
CA LEU A 69 4.58 6.22 4.02
C LEU A 69 3.19 6.80 3.73
N ILE A 70 2.19 6.50 4.56
CA ILE A 70 0.84 7.07 4.42
C ILE A 70 0.73 8.51 4.93
N THR A 71 1.74 9.01 5.65
CA THR A 71 1.76 10.39 6.19
C THR A 71 2.70 11.32 5.43
N ASP A 72 3.61 10.75 4.62
CA ASP A 72 4.57 11.48 3.78
C ASP A 72 4.22 11.33 2.30
N SER A 73 3.55 12.33 1.71
CA SER A 73 3.10 12.28 0.32
C SER A 73 4.24 12.21 -0.70
N GLU A 74 5.36 12.87 -0.41
CA GLU A 74 6.54 12.85 -1.29
C GLU A 74 7.22 11.47 -1.26
N GLY A 75 7.44 10.93 -0.06
CA GLY A 75 7.95 9.57 0.11
C GLY A 75 7.02 8.49 -0.45
N PHE A 76 5.71 8.68 -0.36
CA PHE A 76 4.72 7.79 -0.99
C PHE A 76 4.89 7.76 -2.51
N GLN A 77 5.00 8.92 -3.15
CA GLN A 77 5.19 9.00 -4.60
C GLN A 77 6.54 8.38 -5.01
N ALA A 78 7.63 8.73 -4.32
CA ALA A 78 8.95 8.15 -4.59
C ALA A 78 8.95 6.61 -4.44
N PHE A 79 8.20 6.07 -3.47
CA PHE A 79 8.01 4.62 -3.35
C PHE A 79 7.29 4.03 -4.57
N LEU A 80 6.24 4.68 -5.06
CA LEU A 80 5.50 4.21 -6.24
C LEU A 80 6.37 4.24 -7.50
N ASP A 81 7.19 5.27 -7.68
CA ASP A 81 8.13 5.36 -8.81
C ASP A 81 9.15 4.21 -8.81
N VAL A 82 9.67 3.82 -7.64
CA VAL A 82 10.62 2.70 -7.53
C VAL A 82 9.95 1.34 -7.71
N THR A 83 8.72 1.19 -7.21
CA THR A 83 8.06 -0.12 -7.14
C THR A 83 7.09 -0.41 -8.28
N ASP A 84 6.65 0.61 -9.01
CA ASP A 84 5.55 0.54 -9.98
C ASP A 84 4.29 -0.15 -9.39
N PHE A 85 4.07 -0.02 -8.08
CA PHE A 85 3.18 -0.93 -7.36
C PHE A 85 1.77 -1.01 -7.97
N PHE A 86 1.09 0.13 -8.13
CA PHE A 86 -0.25 0.18 -8.69
C PHE A 86 -0.30 0.04 -10.23
N GLN A 87 0.84 0.01 -10.90
CA GLN A 87 0.90 -0.13 -12.36
C GLN A 87 1.20 -1.58 -12.78
N LYS A 88 2.15 -2.24 -12.10
CA LYS A 88 2.70 -3.55 -12.48
C LYS A 88 2.44 -4.67 -11.47
N ILE A 89 2.33 -4.34 -10.18
CA ILE A 89 2.27 -5.35 -9.11
C ILE A 89 0.83 -5.63 -8.69
N CYS A 90 0.10 -4.58 -8.33
CA CYS A 90 -1.24 -4.64 -7.76
C CYS A 90 -2.11 -3.51 -8.34
N PRO A 91 -2.52 -3.63 -9.61
CA PRO A 91 -3.37 -2.62 -10.24
C PRO A 91 -4.70 -2.44 -9.51
N ARG A 92 -5.12 -1.17 -9.40
CA ARG A 92 -6.43 -0.77 -8.85
C ARG A 92 -7.44 -0.86 -10.01
N TYR A 93 -8.08 -2.01 -10.16
CA TYR A 93 -9.31 -2.11 -10.94
C TYR A 93 -10.47 -2.23 -9.96
#